data_AF-A0A4Y5Z4Y2-F1
#
_entry.id   AF-A0A4Y5Z4Y2-F1
#
_cell.length_a   1.000
_cell.length_b   1.000
_cell.length_c   1.000
_cell.angle_alpha   90.00
_cell.angle_beta   90.00
_cell.angle_gamma   90.00
#
_symmetry.space_group_name_H-M   'P 1'
#
loop_
_entity.id
_entity.type
_entity.pdbx_description
1 polymer ?
#
loop_
_entity_poly.entity_id
_entity_poly.type
_entity_poly.pdbx_seq_one_letter_code
_entity_poly.pdbx_strand_id
1 'polypeptide(L)'
;MSNFVEARVRPILLGAALAFAGVAPAAAPDLPSTMSQGALVIAHAPPGAAVRVSGKPVHVGADGVFVFGAGRDDTGPVAVEIGGRAFRVAVTPRDWPIERVEGVPPKTVNPPPEIAARIQREQALVVTARNRDDSREDFNHGFIWPVTGRISGRFGNQRIYNGDPKAPHSGMDIAVPEGTPVKAPADGIITFAAPDLYLTGGTVLLDHGFGLSSNFLHLSRIDVKVGEHVRQGQVIGAAGKTGRATGPHVHWGFNWFGMRLDPLLLPGIQ
;
A
#
# COMPACT_ATOMS: atom_id res chain seq x y z
N MET A 1 -31.92 -90.04 28.62
CA MET A 1 -32.99 -89.01 28.70
C MET A 1 -32.32 -87.65 28.67
N SER A 2 -32.68 -86.87 27.66
CA SER A 2 -32.15 -85.55 27.30
C SER A 2 -32.24 -84.53 28.43
N ASN A 3 -31.36 -83.52 28.42
CA ASN A 3 -31.65 -82.10 28.70
C ASN A 3 -30.41 -81.28 28.34
N PHE A 4 -30.42 -80.60 27.20
CA PHE A 4 -30.93 -79.24 26.93
C PHE A 4 -29.89 -78.15 27.24
N VAL A 5 -29.52 -77.48 26.14
CA VAL A 5 -28.57 -76.39 25.99
C VAL A 5 -29.21 -75.08 26.47
N GLU A 6 -28.47 -74.25 27.19
CA GLU A 6 -28.79 -72.83 27.36
C GLU A 6 -27.55 -71.99 27.03
N ALA A 7 -27.52 -71.43 25.82
CA ALA A 7 -26.52 -70.46 25.39
C ALA A 7 -26.96 -69.07 25.85
N ARG A 8 -26.25 -68.48 26.83
CA ARG A 8 -26.46 -67.09 27.25
C ARG A 8 -25.90 -66.12 26.20
N VAL A 9 -26.78 -65.47 25.45
CA VAL A 9 -26.42 -64.32 24.61
C VAL A 9 -26.33 -63.09 25.52
N ARG A 10 -25.14 -62.50 25.64
CA ARG A 10 -24.93 -61.18 26.27
C ARG A 10 -25.19 -60.09 25.22
N PRO A 11 -26.06 -59.10 25.48
CA PRO A 11 -26.20 -57.95 24.58
C PRO A 11 -24.95 -57.06 24.71
N ILE A 12 -24.23 -56.90 23.61
CA ILE A 12 -23.18 -55.88 23.48
C ILE A 12 -23.88 -54.56 23.22
N LEU A 13 -23.98 -53.70 24.24
CA LEU A 13 -24.38 -52.31 24.08
C LEU A 13 -23.25 -51.55 23.39
N LEU A 14 -23.40 -51.33 22.08
CA LEU A 14 -22.51 -50.47 21.30
C LEU A 14 -22.86 -49.00 21.62
N GLY A 15 -22.20 -48.43 22.62
CA GLY A 15 -22.32 -47.01 22.93
C GLY A 15 -21.66 -46.19 21.82
N ALA A 16 -22.46 -45.55 20.96
CA ALA A 16 -21.98 -44.56 20.01
C ALA A 16 -21.53 -43.32 20.78
N ALA A 17 -20.23 -43.21 21.06
CA ALA A 17 -19.63 -41.98 21.54
C ALA A 17 -19.62 -40.98 20.38
N LEU A 18 -20.55 -40.02 20.38
CA LEU A 18 -20.43 -38.82 19.56
C LEU A 18 -19.23 -38.02 20.06
N ALA A 19 -18.10 -38.19 19.39
CA ALA A 19 -16.98 -37.29 19.53
C ALA A 19 -17.39 -35.93 18.94
N PHE A 20 -17.81 -35.00 19.80
CA PHE A 20 -17.81 -33.59 19.44
C PHE A 20 -16.35 -33.18 19.25
N ALA A 21 -15.91 -33.14 17.99
CA ALA A 21 -14.68 -32.45 17.63
C ALA A 21 -14.87 -30.99 18.02
N GLY A 22 -14.33 -30.60 19.18
CA GLY A 22 -14.30 -29.20 19.59
C GLY A 22 -13.57 -28.41 18.52
N VAL A 23 -14.29 -27.53 17.82
CA VAL A 23 -13.68 -26.54 16.95
C VAL A 23 -12.84 -25.66 17.86
N ALA A 24 -11.51 -25.78 17.76
CA ALA A 24 -10.61 -24.88 18.46
C ALA A 24 -11.02 -23.44 18.10
N PRO A 25 -11.11 -22.52 19.07
CA PRO A 25 -11.45 -21.13 18.76
C PRO A 25 -10.43 -20.62 17.74
N ALA A 26 -10.92 -20.13 16.61
CA ALA A 26 -10.08 -19.55 15.57
C ALA A 26 -9.19 -18.47 16.20
N ALA A 27 -7.90 -18.47 15.85
CA ALA A 27 -6.94 -17.50 16.37
C ALA A 27 -7.50 -16.08 16.16
N ALA A 28 -7.46 -15.25 17.20
CA ALA A 28 -7.96 -13.88 17.08
C ALA A 28 -7.11 -13.10 16.06
N PRO A 29 -7.71 -12.25 15.22
CA PRO A 29 -6.96 -11.42 14.29
C PRO A 29 -6.08 -10.42 15.06
N ASP A 30 -4.88 -10.14 14.55
CA ASP A 30 -3.88 -9.25 15.16
C ASP A 30 -4.09 -7.76 14.77
N LEU A 31 -5.35 -7.31 14.81
CA LEU A 31 -5.69 -5.93 14.48
C LEU A 31 -5.21 -4.96 15.56
N PRO A 32 -4.54 -3.85 15.20
CA PRO A 32 -4.21 -2.80 16.15
C PRO A 32 -5.48 -2.06 16.59
N SER A 33 -5.48 -1.52 17.81
CA SER A 33 -6.59 -0.66 18.28
C SER A 33 -6.64 0.68 17.55
N THR A 34 -5.48 1.18 17.11
CA THR A 34 -5.31 2.48 16.46
C THR A 34 -4.33 2.40 15.29
N MET A 35 -4.47 3.30 14.32
CA MET A 35 -3.50 3.54 13.26
C MET A 35 -3.42 5.03 12.95
N SER A 36 -2.28 5.53 12.47
CA SER A 36 -2.17 6.94 12.09
C SER A 36 -2.69 7.22 10.68
N GLN A 37 -3.13 8.45 10.42
CA GLN A 37 -3.34 8.92 9.04
C GLN A 37 -2.07 8.72 8.19
N GLY A 38 -2.26 8.20 6.98
CA GLY A 38 -1.19 7.81 6.08
C GLY A 38 -0.55 6.46 6.39
N ALA A 39 -0.98 5.70 7.41
CA ALA A 39 -0.36 4.42 7.75
C ALA A 39 -0.90 3.26 6.88
N LEU A 40 -0.03 2.28 6.67
CA LEU A 40 -0.37 0.92 6.22
C LEU A 40 -0.45 0.01 7.45
N VAL A 41 -1.45 -0.86 7.51
CA VAL A 41 -1.52 -1.99 8.42
C VAL A 41 -1.37 -3.27 7.62
N ILE A 42 -0.47 -4.14 8.08
CA ILE A 42 -0.35 -5.54 7.66
C ILE A 42 -0.81 -6.36 8.87
N ALA A 43 -1.82 -7.18 8.69
CA ALA A 43 -2.47 -7.97 9.74
C ALA A 43 -2.78 -9.38 9.24
N HIS A 44 -3.06 -10.29 10.15
CA HIS A 44 -3.41 -11.69 9.92
C HIS A 44 -4.81 -11.96 10.46
N ALA A 45 -5.63 -12.55 9.59
CA ALA A 45 -6.87 -13.20 9.95
C ALA A 45 -6.62 -14.70 10.21
N PRO A 46 -7.58 -15.44 10.80
CA PRO A 46 -7.54 -16.90 10.72
C PRO A 46 -7.35 -17.34 9.25
N PRO A 47 -6.46 -18.31 8.96
CA PRO A 47 -6.28 -18.82 7.61
C PRO A 47 -7.61 -19.23 6.95
N GLY A 48 -7.84 -18.75 5.72
CA GLY A 48 -9.08 -19.00 4.97
C GLY A 48 -10.28 -18.12 5.36
N ALA A 49 -10.15 -17.22 6.33
CA ALA A 49 -11.21 -16.25 6.65
C ALA A 49 -11.36 -15.21 5.52
N ALA A 50 -12.61 -14.90 5.15
CA ALA A 50 -12.88 -13.76 4.29
C ALA A 50 -12.71 -12.45 5.07
N VAL A 51 -12.08 -11.46 4.45
CA VAL A 51 -11.88 -10.13 5.03
C VAL A 51 -12.53 -9.06 4.15
N ARG A 52 -13.23 -8.11 4.79
CA ARG A 52 -13.70 -6.87 4.15
C ARG A 52 -13.18 -5.66 4.90
N VAL A 53 -12.72 -4.64 4.18
CA VAL A 53 -12.29 -3.38 4.75
C VAL A 53 -13.15 -2.27 4.17
N SER A 54 -13.77 -1.49 5.06
CA SER A 54 -14.75 -0.44 4.69
C SER A 54 -15.82 -0.97 3.72
N GLY A 55 -16.27 -2.21 3.96
CA GLY A 55 -17.28 -2.89 3.15
C GLY A 55 -16.79 -3.50 1.84
N LYS A 56 -15.51 -3.38 1.47
CA LYS A 56 -14.93 -3.96 0.25
C LYS A 56 -14.14 -5.22 0.56
N PRO A 57 -14.28 -6.32 -0.20
CA PRO A 57 -13.43 -7.48 -0.03
C PRO A 57 -11.97 -7.12 -0.31
N VAL A 58 -11.04 -7.74 0.42
CA VAL A 58 -9.59 -7.61 0.20
C VAL A 58 -8.98 -8.99 0.01
N HIS A 59 -7.79 -9.05 -0.60
CA HIS A 59 -7.02 -10.28 -0.64
C HIS A 59 -6.58 -10.71 0.76
N VAL A 60 -6.57 -12.02 0.95
CA VAL A 60 -6.11 -12.69 2.17
C VAL A 60 -5.16 -13.80 1.71
N GLY A 61 -3.94 -13.77 2.20
CA GLY A 61 -2.91 -14.76 1.90
C GLY A 61 -3.21 -16.11 2.53
N ALA A 62 -2.42 -17.12 2.17
CA ALA A 62 -2.63 -18.49 2.63
C ALA A 62 -2.49 -18.65 4.16
N ASP A 63 -1.62 -17.83 4.76
CA ASP A 63 -1.41 -17.73 6.21
C ASP A 63 -2.38 -16.77 6.90
N GLY A 64 -3.27 -16.14 6.15
CA GLY A 64 -4.23 -15.16 6.65
C GLY A 64 -3.77 -13.70 6.53
N VAL A 65 -2.60 -13.40 5.96
CA VAL A 65 -2.12 -12.02 5.82
C VAL A 65 -3.08 -11.18 4.96
N PHE A 66 -3.35 -9.95 5.35
CA PHE A 66 -4.10 -8.96 4.58
C PHE A 66 -3.62 -7.56 4.93
N VAL A 67 -3.98 -6.58 4.11
CA VAL A 67 -3.53 -5.20 4.26
C VAL A 67 -4.68 -4.20 4.17
N PHE A 68 -4.51 -3.07 4.86
CA PHE A 68 -5.35 -1.89 4.68
C PHE A 68 -4.63 -0.62 5.11
N GLY A 69 -5.10 0.52 4.62
CA GLY A 69 -4.54 1.83 4.95
C GLY A 69 -5.59 2.81 5.48
N ALA A 70 -5.09 3.92 6.02
CA ALA A 70 -5.87 5.14 6.26
C ALA A 70 -5.18 6.29 5.54
N GLY A 71 -5.94 7.05 4.76
CA GLY A 71 -5.44 8.19 4.01
C GLY A 71 -5.10 9.39 4.91
N ARG A 72 -4.48 10.40 4.31
CA ARG A 72 -4.14 11.67 4.97
C ARG A 72 -5.34 12.34 5.65
N ASP A 73 -6.51 12.29 5.01
CA ASP A 73 -7.69 13.06 5.39
C ASP A 73 -8.80 12.19 6.00
N ASP A 74 -8.51 10.91 6.31
CA ASP A 74 -9.47 9.99 6.93
C ASP A 74 -9.71 10.39 8.40
N THR A 75 -10.97 10.53 8.80
CA THR A 75 -11.36 11.03 10.14
C THR A 75 -12.13 10.01 10.99
N GLY A 76 -12.67 8.96 10.37
CA GLY A 76 -13.39 7.88 11.04
C GLY A 76 -12.52 6.64 11.23
N PRO A 77 -12.91 5.71 12.12
CA PRO A 77 -12.22 4.43 12.24
C PRO A 77 -12.41 3.61 10.96
N VAL A 78 -11.39 2.83 10.59
CA VAL A 78 -11.48 1.84 9.53
C VAL A 78 -12.31 0.66 10.03
N ALA A 79 -13.38 0.33 9.32
CA ALA A 79 -14.19 -0.85 9.62
C ALA A 79 -13.56 -2.08 8.96
N VAL A 80 -13.30 -3.13 9.75
CA VAL A 80 -12.74 -4.39 9.26
C VAL A 80 -13.70 -5.52 9.66
N GLU A 81 -14.10 -6.35 8.70
CA GLU A 81 -14.93 -7.53 8.94
C GLU A 81 -14.11 -8.78 8.63
N ILE A 82 -14.01 -9.71 9.57
CA ILE A 82 -13.22 -10.94 9.43
C ILE A 82 -14.12 -12.11 9.78
N GLY A 83 -14.40 -12.99 8.81
CA GLY A 83 -15.26 -14.16 9.02
C GLY A 83 -16.65 -13.83 9.56
N GLY A 84 -17.22 -12.68 9.18
CA GLY A 84 -18.52 -12.19 9.65
C GLY A 84 -18.50 -11.42 10.98
N ARG A 85 -17.34 -11.28 11.64
CA ARG A 85 -17.18 -10.47 12.85
C ARG A 85 -16.64 -9.08 12.52
N ALA A 86 -17.29 -8.05 13.04
CA ALA A 86 -16.88 -6.66 12.84
C ALA A 86 -15.87 -6.17 13.88
N PHE A 87 -14.88 -5.43 13.41
CA PHE A 87 -13.82 -4.76 14.14
C PHE A 87 -13.70 -3.30 13.68
N ARG A 88 -13.13 -2.44 14.53
CA ARG A 88 -12.88 -1.03 14.22
C ARG A 88 -11.47 -0.66 14.65
N VAL A 89 -10.72 -0.07 13.73
CA VAL A 89 -9.37 0.46 13.98
C VAL A 89 -9.46 1.96 13.99
N ALA A 90 -9.18 2.60 15.12
CA ALA A 90 -9.32 4.05 15.24
C ALA A 90 -8.20 4.78 14.49
N VAL A 91 -8.56 5.73 13.62
CA VAL A 91 -7.59 6.54 12.89
C VAL A 91 -7.19 7.74 13.74
N THR A 92 -5.92 7.86 14.08
CA THR A 92 -5.37 9.00 14.81
C THR A 92 -4.93 10.09 13.81
N PRO A 93 -5.43 11.32 13.97
CA PRO A 93 -5.04 12.42 13.09
C PRO A 93 -3.55 12.73 13.22
N ARG A 94 -2.96 13.30 12.18
CA ARG A 94 -1.60 13.85 12.19
C ARG A 94 -1.61 15.31 11.81
N ASP A 95 -0.66 16.05 12.37
CA ASP A 95 -0.42 17.42 11.96
C ASP A 95 0.30 17.42 10.61
N TRP A 96 -0.24 18.19 9.68
CA TRP A 96 0.33 18.38 8.35
C TRP A 96 0.86 19.80 8.23
N PRO A 97 2.16 20.00 7.94
CA PRO A 97 2.70 21.33 7.66
C PRO A 97 1.96 22.02 6.51
N ILE A 98 1.33 23.16 6.81
CA ILE A 98 0.65 24.01 5.82
C ILE A 98 1.46 25.29 5.65
N GLU A 99 1.99 25.49 4.44
CA GLU A 99 2.69 26.72 4.06
C GLU A 99 1.72 27.63 3.31
N ARG A 100 1.51 28.86 3.81
CA ARG A 100 0.68 29.88 3.17
C ARG A 100 1.59 30.90 2.49
N VAL A 101 1.44 31.08 1.18
CA VAL A 101 2.21 32.04 0.40
C VAL A 101 1.25 32.98 -0.31
N GLU A 102 1.40 34.27 -0.03
CA GLU A 102 0.60 35.35 -0.59
C GLU A 102 1.38 36.10 -1.68
N GLY A 103 0.68 36.73 -2.63
CA GLY A 103 1.29 37.54 -3.68
C GLY A 103 1.85 36.75 -4.87
N VAL A 104 1.50 35.46 -5.02
CA VAL A 104 1.94 34.64 -6.16
C VAL A 104 1.16 35.07 -7.41
N PRO A 105 1.82 35.47 -8.53
CA PRO A 105 1.11 35.90 -9.74
C PRO A 105 0.22 34.79 -10.34
N PRO A 106 -1.06 35.06 -10.68
CA PRO A 106 -2.01 34.02 -11.13
C PRO A 106 -1.54 33.21 -12.35
N LYS A 107 -0.80 33.85 -13.26
CA LYS A 107 -0.24 33.25 -14.48
C LYS A 107 0.77 32.11 -14.23
N THR A 108 1.24 31.94 -13.00
CA THR A 108 2.23 30.90 -12.64
C THR A 108 1.60 29.57 -12.21
N VAL A 109 0.25 29.51 -12.14
CA VAL A 109 -0.46 28.39 -11.53
C VAL A 109 -1.16 27.49 -12.56
N ASN A 110 -1.55 28.04 -13.71
CA ASN A 110 -2.35 27.31 -14.71
C ASN A 110 -1.53 27.06 -15.98
N PRO A 111 -1.29 25.79 -16.37
CA PRO A 111 -0.59 25.47 -17.62
C PRO A 111 -1.44 25.84 -18.85
N PRO A 112 -0.81 26.14 -20.00
CA PRO A 112 -1.51 26.29 -21.28
C PRO A 112 -2.40 25.06 -21.61
N PRO A 113 -3.50 25.22 -22.38
CA PRO A 113 -4.46 24.15 -22.63
C PRO A 113 -3.85 22.85 -23.19
N GLU A 114 -2.88 22.95 -24.10
CA GLU A 114 -2.17 21.82 -24.69
C GLU A 114 -1.33 21.07 -23.65
N ILE A 115 -0.71 21.79 -22.73
CA ILE A 115 0.03 21.22 -21.61
C ILE A 115 -0.95 20.59 -20.60
N ALA A 116 -2.07 21.25 -20.31
CA ALA A 116 -3.11 20.71 -19.44
C ALA A 116 -3.65 19.38 -19.99
N ALA A 117 -3.92 19.30 -21.29
CA ALA A 117 -4.38 18.08 -21.96
C ALA A 117 -3.32 16.96 -21.91
N ARG A 118 -2.04 17.30 -22.08
CA ARG A 118 -0.93 16.36 -21.90
C ARG A 118 -0.89 15.81 -20.48
N ILE A 119 -0.91 16.69 -19.48
CA ILE A 119 -0.91 16.31 -18.05
C ILE A 119 -2.07 15.37 -17.73
N GLN A 120 -3.28 15.67 -18.22
CA GLN A 120 -4.45 14.83 -18.00
C GLN A 120 -4.27 13.42 -18.58
N ARG A 121 -3.76 13.30 -19.81
CA ARG A 121 -3.49 11.99 -20.43
C ARG A 121 -2.42 11.21 -19.66
N GLU A 122 -1.31 11.85 -19.31
CA GLU A 122 -0.22 11.21 -18.56
C GLU A 122 -0.69 10.74 -17.17
N GLN A 123 -1.47 11.57 -16.47
CA GLN A 123 -2.05 11.21 -15.18
C GLN A 123 -3.01 10.03 -15.29
N ALA A 124 -3.81 9.94 -16.36
CA ALA A 124 -4.71 8.81 -16.60
C ALA A 124 -3.94 7.50 -16.79
N LEU A 125 -2.80 7.53 -17.47
CA LEU A 125 -1.92 6.35 -17.62
C LEU A 125 -1.37 5.89 -16.26
N VAL A 126 -0.88 6.82 -15.45
CA VAL A 126 -0.35 6.52 -14.10
C VAL A 126 -1.45 5.96 -13.19
N VAL A 127 -2.65 6.54 -13.21
CA VAL A 127 -3.80 6.03 -12.42
C VAL A 127 -4.17 4.62 -12.86
N THR A 128 -4.24 4.38 -14.17
CA THR A 128 -4.56 3.04 -14.71
C THR A 128 -3.55 2.00 -14.27
N ALA A 129 -2.25 2.34 -14.28
CA ALA A 129 -1.18 1.43 -13.87
C ALA A 129 -1.15 1.09 -12.37
N ARG A 130 -1.88 1.83 -11.51
CA ARG A 130 -2.02 1.55 -10.07
C ARG A 130 -3.22 0.68 -9.71
N ASN A 131 -4.11 0.39 -10.65
CA ASN A 131 -5.34 -0.34 -10.38
C ASN A 131 -5.15 -1.87 -10.35
N ARG A 132 -3.91 -2.35 -10.39
CA ARG A 132 -3.63 -3.78 -10.36
C ARG A 132 -3.98 -4.34 -8.98
N ASP A 133 -4.68 -5.47 -8.99
CA ASP A 133 -5.08 -6.20 -7.80
C ASP A 133 -4.85 -7.68 -8.06
N ASP A 134 -3.89 -8.27 -7.35
CA ASP A 134 -3.58 -9.69 -7.44
C ASP A 134 -3.08 -10.24 -6.11
N SER A 135 -2.97 -11.57 -6.04
CA SER A 135 -2.65 -12.30 -4.83
C SER A 135 -1.15 -12.45 -4.54
N ARG A 136 -0.26 -11.68 -5.19
CA ARG A 136 1.14 -11.68 -4.81
C ARG A 136 1.33 -11.00 -3.46
N GLU A 137 2.28 -11.50 -2.70
CA GLU A 137 2.61 -11.02 -1.35
C GLU A 137 4.03 -10.43 -1.35
N ASP A 138 4.38 -9.68 -2.40
CA ASP A 138 5.75 -9.19 -2.60
C ASP A 138 6.16 -8.16 -1.51
N PHE A 139 5.20 -7.66 -0.73
CA PHE A 139 5.37 -6.80 0.43
C PHE A 139 5.75 -7.53 1.73
N ASN A 140 5.64 -8.87 1.79
CA ASN A 140 5.66 -9.63 3.04
C ASN A 140 7.02 -9.59 3.78
N HIS A 141 8.11 -9.26 3.07
CA HIS A 141 9.44 -9.08 3.66
C HIS A 141 9.69 -7.66 4.21
N GLY A 142 8.67 -6.80 4.23
CA GLY A 142 8.80 -5.39 4.62
C GLY A 142 9.42 -4.52 3.54
N PHE A 143 9.70 -3.26 3.88
CA PHE A 143 10.19 -2.26 2.94
C PHE A 143 11.56 -1.71 3.33
N ILE A 144 12.39 -1.40 2.33
CA ILE A 144 13.64 -0.67 2.50
C ILE A 144 13.56 0.72 1.86
N TRP A 145 14.42 1.62 2.31
CA TRP A 145 14.62 2.92 1.68
C TRP A 145 15.08 2.75 0.21
N PRO A 146 14.42 3.40 -0.77
CA PRO A 146 14.84 3.32 -2.18
C PRO A 146 16.14 4.09 -2.44
N VAL A 147 16.39 5.14 -1.64
CA VAL A 147 17.64 5.91 -1.54
C VAL A 147 17.79 6.43 -0.11
N THR A 148 19.02 6.69 0.31
CA THR A 148 19.31 7.31 1.63
C THR A 148 19.82 8.73 1.41
N GLY A 149 19.13 9.71 1.99
CA GLY A 149 19.45 11.13 1.85
C GLY A 149 18.61 12.00 2.76
N ARG A 150 18.73 13.31 2.64
CA ARG A 150 17.94 14.25 3.45
C ARG A 150 16.49 14.29 2.94
N ILE A 151 15.53 14.10 3.84
CA ILE A 151 14.11 14.32 3.53
C ILE A 151 13.89 15.83 3.28
N SER A 152 13.59 16.20 2.04
CA SER A 152 13.34 17.59 1.62
C SER A 152 11.85 17.94 1.52
N GLY A 153 10.98 16.94 1.42
CA GLY A 153 9.53 17.11 1.36
C GLY A 153 8.85 15.92 2.03
N ARG A 154 8.00 16.17 3.02
CA ARG A 154 7.26 15.12 3.74
C ARG A 154 5.89 14.89 3.12
N PHE A 155 5.38 13.67 3.26
CA PHE A 155 4.01 13.35 2.90
C PHE A 155 3.02 14.26 3.63
N GLY A 156 1.96 14.65 2.92
CA GLY A 156 0.86 15.44 3.47
C GLY A 156 1.16 16.94 3.66
N ASN A 157 2.40 17.40 3.50
CA ASN A 157 2.74 18.82 3.42
C ASN A 157 1.89 19.50 2.35
N GLN A 158 1.36 20.68 2.64
CA GLN A 158 0.44 21.37 1.72
C GLN A 158 0.80 22.84 1.59
N ARG A 159 0.65 23.36 0.37
CA ARG A 159 0.75 24.80 0.10
C ARG A 159 -0.62 25.41 -0.15
N ILE A 160 -0.82 26.62 0.32
CA ILE A 160 -1.97 27.47 0.03
C ILE A 160 -1.44 28.74 -0.62
N TYR A 161 -1.86 29.02 -1.85
CA TYR A 161 -1.42 30.19 -2.61
C TYR A 161 -2.57 31.18 -2.75
N ASN A 162 -2.43 32.39 -2.22
CA ASN A 162 -3.47 33.41 -2.23
C ASN A 162 -4.84 32.89 -1.74
N GLY A 163 -4.85 32.09 -0.67
CA GLY A 163 -6.04 31.40 -0.16
C GLY A 163 -6.44 30.10 -0.87
N ASP A 164 -5.87 29.76 -2.03
CA ASP A 164 -6.20 28.54 -2.77
C ASP A 164 -5.35 27.34 -2.31
N PRO A 165 -5.94 26.31 -1.65
CA PRO A 165 -5.20 25.12 -1.27
C PRO A 165 -4.78 24.32 -2.51
N LYS A 166 -3.50 23.99 -2.60
CA LYS A 166 -2.98 23.05 -3.59
C LYS A 166 -3.02 21.63 -3.05
N ALA A 167 -2.88 20.66 -3.94
CA ALA A 167 -2.86 19.26 -3.55
C ALA A 167 -1.75 19.02 -2.50
N PRO A 168 -2.06 18.30 -1.40
CA PRO A 168 -1.02 17.86 -0.48
C PRO A 168 0.02 17.00 -1.18
N HIS A 169 1.23 17.01 -0.63
CA HIS A 169 2.34 16.21 -1.13
C HIS A 169 2.02 14.71 -0.99
N SER A 170 2.04 13.99 -2.11
CA SER A 170 1.54 12.61 -2.23
C SER A 170 2.57 11.53 -1.88
N GLY A 171 3.73 11.92 -1.35
CA GLY A 171 4.85 11.02 -1.09
C GLY A 171 5.92 11.75 -0.30
N MET A 172 7.16 11.27 -0.40
CA MET A 172 8.31 11.85 0.26
C MET A 172 9.39 12.18 -0.76
N ASP A 173 9.98 13.37 -0.64
CA ASP A 173 11.12 13.79 -1.45
C ASP A 173 12.40 13.56 -0.66
N ILE A 174 13.32 12.81 -1.26
CA ILE A 174 14.62 12.47 -0.68
C ILE A 174 15.70 13.12 -1.55
N ALA A 175 16.33 14.16 -1.02
CA ALA A 175 17.39 14.90 -1.71
C ALA A 175 18.68 14.09 -1.74
N VAL A 176 19.13 13.77 -2.95
CA VAL A 176 20.36 13.03 -3.27
C VAL A 176 20.94 13.57 -4.59
N PRO A 177 22.25 13.44 -4.84
CA PRO A 177 22.84 13.84 -6.11
C PRO A 177 22.19 13.15 -7.31
N GLU A 178 22.12 13.85 -8.44
CA GLU A 178 21.70 13.26 -9.71
C GLU A 178 22.58 12.06 -10.06
N GLY A 179 21.96 10.99 -10.57
CA GLY A 179 22.64 9.73 -10.87
C GLY A 179 22.72 8.75 -9.69
N THR A 180 22.32 9.14 -8.48
CA THR A 180 22.25 8.21 -7.32
C THR A 180 21.36 7.01 -7.65
N PRO A 181 21.84 5.76 -7.51
CA PRO A 181 21.02 4.59 -7.82
C PRO A 181 19.76 4.51 -6.94
N VAL A 182 18.61 4.31 -7.58
CA VAL A 182 17.31 4.14 -6.91
C VAL A 182 16.99 2.65 -6.88
N LYS A 183 16.66 2.14 -5.69
CA LYS A 183 16.38 0.72 -5.46
C LYS A 183 14.89 0.44 -5.30
N ALA A 184 14.48 -0.77 -5.66
CA ALA A 184 13.16 -1.28 -5.33
C ALA A 184 13.02 -1.48 -3.80
N PRO A 185 12.00 -0.89 -3.15
CA PRO A 185 11.80 -0.96 -1.70
C PRO A 185 11.30 -2.33 -1.23
N ALA A 186 10.70 -3.11 -2.12
CA ALA A 186 10.26 -4.49 -1.90
C ALA A 186 10.31 -5.22 -3.26
N ASP A 187 10.06 -6.53 -3.25
CA ASP A 187 9.84 -7.28 -4.49
C ASP A 187 8.63 -6.69 -5.24
N GLY A 188 8.53 -6.94 -6.55
CA GLY A 188 7.32 -6.55 -7.29
C GLY A 188 7.45 -6.62 -8.81
N ILE A 189 6.41 -6.13 -9.50
CA ILE A 189 6.36 -6.03 -10.95
C ILE A 189 6.28 -4.56 -11.37
N ILE A 190 7.10 -4.16 -12.34
CA ILE A 190 7.02 -2.83 -12.94
C ILE A 190 5.73 -2.71 -13.76
N THR A 191 4.82 -1.84 -13.35
CA THR A 191 3.54 -1.62 -14.05
C THR A 191 3.54 -0.37 -14.92
N PHE A 192 4.50 0.53 -14.72
CA PHE A 192 4.66 1.74 -15.52
C PHE A 192 6.13 2.17 -15.54
N ALA A 193 6.61 2.58 -16.71
CA ALA A 193 7.92 3.17 -16.89
C ALA A 193 7.86 4.16 -18.05
N ALA A 194 8.05 5.45 -17.79
CA ALA A 194 8.10 6.48 -18.82
C ALA A 194 9.16 7.54 -18.48
N PRO A 195 10.05 7.92 -19.42
CA PRO A 195 11.21 8.75 -19.12
C PRO A 195 10.91 10.26 -19.00
N ASP A 196 9.78 10.73 -19.53
CA ASP A 196 9.62 12.14 -19.88
C ASP A 196 8.23 12.73 -19.60
N LEU A 197 7.52 12.23 -18.58
CA LEU A 197 6.24 12.83 -18.19
C LEU A 197 6.41 14.31 -17.82
N TYR A 198 5.42 15.14 -18.14
CA TYR A 198 5.54 16.60 -18.02
C TYR A 198 5.76 17.04 -16.57
N LEU A 199 4.94 16.54 -15.64
CA LEU A 199 5.06 16.92 -14.22
C LEU A 199 6.11 16.09 -13.48
N THR A 200 6.15 14.79 -13.75
CA THR A 200 6.87 13.83 -12.91
C THR A 200 8.17 13.34 -13.53
N GLY A 201 8.46 13.72 -14.78
CA GLY A 201 9.68 13.32 -15.48
C GLY A 201 9.78 11.81 -15.63
N GLY A 202 11.00 11.29 -15.45
CA GLY A 202 11.27 9.88 -15.37
C GLY A 202 10.48 9.25 -14.22
N THR A 203 9.52 8.41 -14.59
CA THR A 203 8.50 7.87 -13.68
C THR A 203 8.46 6.35 -13.78
N VAL A 204 8.59 5.68 -12.64
CA VAL A 204 8.46 4.23 -12.51
C VAL A 204 7.41 3.91 -11.45
N LEU A 205 6.48 2.99 -11.75
CA LEU A 205 5.59 2.38 -10.77
C LEU A 205 5.95 0.91 -10.61
N LEU A 206 5.97 0.48 -9.35
CA LEU A 206 6.25 -0.87 -8.92
C LEU A 206 5.06 -1.38 -8.10
N ASP A 207 4.46 -2.47 -8.54
CA ASP A 207 3.34 -3.13 -7.87
C ASP A 207 3.82 -4.30 -7.01
N HIS A 208 3.37 -4.32 -5.76
CA HIS A 208 3.78 -5.26 -4.72
C HIS A 208 2.71 -6.32 -4.42
N GLY A 209 1.61 -6.36 -5.19
CA GLY A 209 0.43 -7.17 -4.91
C GLY A 209 -0.51 -6.57 -3.85
N PHE A 210 -1.70 -7.15 -3.68
CA PHE A 210 -2.76 -6.73 -2.75
C PHE A 210 -3.15 -5.23 -2.89
N GLY A 211 -3.01 -4.67 -4.09
CA GLY A 211 -3.24 -3.27 -4.40
C GLY A 211 -2.15 -2.31 -3.90
N LEU A 212 -1.02 -2.81 -3.36
CA LEU A 212 0.09 -1.99 -2.89
C LEU A 212 1.01 -1.59 -4.04
N SER A 213 1.38 -0.32 -4.11
CA SER A 213 2.33 0.16 -5.12
C SER A 213 3.21 1.29 -4.66
N SER A 214 4.48 1.25 -5.10
CA SER A 214 5.43 2.35 -5.01
C SER A 214 5.51 3.12 -6.33
N ASN A 215 5.77 4.43 -6.26
CA ASN A 215 6.12 5.22 -7.43
C ASN A 215 7.37 6.09 -7.19
N PHE A 216 8.21 6.17 -8.22
CA PHE A 216 9.47 6.93 -8.21
C PHE A 216 9.43 7.95 -9.33
N LEU A 217 9.61 9.22 -8.99
CA LEU A 217 9.52 10.32 -9.95
C LEU A 217 10.84 11.08 -10.05
N HIS A 218 10.91 11.95 -11.04
CA HIS A 218 12.04 12.85 -11.34
C HIS A 218 13.33 12.11 -11.71
N LEU A 219 13.23 10.84 -12.10
CA LEU A 219 14.40 10.01 -12.41
C LEU A 219 15.16 10.57 -13.62
N SER A 220 16.50 10.52 -13.57
CA SER A 220 17.36 10.86 -14.71
C SER A 220 17.51 9.69 -15.68
N ARG A 221 17.34 8.46 -15.17
CA ARG A 221 17.48 7.21 -15.92
C ARG A 221 16.53 6.16 -15.35
N ILE A 222 15.99 5.33 -16.22
CA ILE A 222 15.16 4.16 -15.90
C ILE A 222 15.90 2.92 -16.39
N ASP A 223 16.13 1.96 -15.50
CA ASP A 223 16.94 0.76 -15.76
C ASP A 223 16.09 -0.51 -15.93
N VAL A 224 14.76 -0.37 -15.91
CA VAL A 224 13.79 -1.49 -15.93
C VAL A 224 12.69 -1.27 -16.97
N LYS A 225 11.95 -2.34 -17.29
CA LYS A 225 10.85 -2.33 -18.27
C LYS A 225 9.52 -2.75 -17.65
N VAL A 226 8.42 -2.29 -18.22
CA VAL A 226 7.07 -2.75 -17.83
C VAL A 226 6.97 -4.27 -17.99
N GLY A 227 6.42 -4.94 -16.97
CA GLY A 227 6.32 -6.40 -16.88
C GLY A 227 7.52 -7.08 -16.24
N GLU A 228 8.61 -6.35 -15.96
CA GLU A 228 9.77 -6.89 -15.28
C GLU A 228 9.50 -7.15 -13.80
N HIS A 229 9.88 -8.33 -13.32
CA HIS A 229 9.92 -8.65 -11.91
C HIS A 229 11.24 -8.16 -11.31
N VAL A 230 11.17 -7.38 -10.25
CA VAL A 230 12.34 -6.86 -9.54
C VAL A 230 12.37 -7.37 -8.11
N ARG A 231 13.58 -7.51 -7.57
CA ARG A 231 13.79 -7.88 -6.16
C ARG A 231 14.03 -6.65 -5.29
N GLN A 232 13.68 -6.73 -4.02
CA GLN A 232 14.04 -5.74 -3.02
C GLN A 232 15.55 -5.43 -3.12
N GLY A 233 15.90 -4.15 -3.17
CA GLY A 233 17.28 -3.70 -3.31
C GLY A 233 17.83 -3.67 -4.74
N GLN A 234 17.14 -4.26 -5.72
CA GLN A 234 17.52 -4.15 -7.13
C GLN A 234 17.45 -2.70 -7.58
N VAL A 235 18.45 -2.25 -8.34
CA VAL A 235 18.45 -0.91 -8.95
C VAL A 235 17.43 -0.86 -10.07
N ILE A 236 16.53 0.13 -10.01
CA ILE A 236 15.45 0.35 -10.98
C ILE A 236 15.64 1.62 -11.82
N GLY A 237 16.62 2.44 -11.47
CA GLY A 237 16.92 3.70 -12.15
C GLY A 237 17.88 4.55 -11.35
N ALA A 238 17.91 5.84 -11.67
CA ALA A 238 18.75 6.82 -11.00
C ALA A 238 18.02 8.11 -10.68
N ALA A 239 18.32 8.69 -9.52
CA ALA A 239 17.78 9.96 -9.07
C ALA A 239 18.09 11.07 -10.09
N GLY A 240 17.22 12.07 -10.17
CA GLY A 240 17.38 13.14 -11.13
C GLY A 240 16.58 14.38 -10.77
N LYS A 241 16.36 15.22 -11.78
CA LYS A 241 15.61 16.48 -11.69
C LYS A 241 14.68 16.66 -12.91
N THR A 242 14.25 15.57 -13.52
CA THR A 242 13.40 15.61 -14.72
C THR A 242 11.95 15.97 -14.36
N GLY A 243 11.18 16.45 -15.34
CA GLY A 243 9.83 16.97 -15.09
C GLY A 243 9.86 18.28 -14.30
N ARG A 244 8.88 18.48 -13.42
CA ARG A 244 8.75 19.69 -12.61
C ARG A 244 9.45 19.53 -11.25
N ALA A 245 10.77 19.57 -11.27
CA ALA A 245 11.64 19.51 -10.09
C ALA A 245 12.53 20.75 -9.96
N THR A 246 12.79 21.22 -8.74
CA THR A 246 13.66 22.38 -8.46
C THR A 246 15.12 22.02 -8.17
N GLY A 247 15.41 20.73 -7.96
CA GLY A 247 16.75 20.21 -7.74
C GLY A 247 16.75 18.67 -7.73
N PRO A 248 17.93 18.03 -7.73
CA PRO A 248 18.03 16.57 -7.71
C PRO A 248 17.42 15.94 -6.45
N HIS A 249 16.47 15.02 -6.64
CA HIS A 249 15.85 14.22 -5.59
C HIS A 249 15.14 12.99 -6.18
N VAL A 250 14.67 12.11 -5.31
CA VAL A 250 13.67 11.09 -5.63
C VAL A 250 12.40 11.44 -4.91
N HIS A 251 11.29 11.58 -5.64
CA HIS A 251 9.96 11.52 -5.03
C HIS A 251 9.54 10.05 -4.94
N TRP A 252 9.36 9.55 -3.72
CA TRP A 252 8.84 8.22 -3.44
C TRP A 252 7.41 8.33 -2.92
N GLY A 253 6.45 7.89 -3.72
CA GLY A 253 5.05 7.73 -3.29
C GLY A 253 4.75 6.28 -2.97
N PHE A 254 3.83 6.05 -2.04
CA PHE A 254 3.31 4.73 -1.71
C PHE A 254 1.79 4.76 -1.66
N ASN A 255 1.15 3.71 -2.17
CA ASN A 255 -0.30 3.67 -2.33
C ASN A 255 -0.84 2.30 -1.93
N TRP A 256 -2.07 2.31 -1.38
CA TRP A 256 -2.95 1.16 -1.35
C TRP A 256 -4.16 1.46 -2.22
N PHE A 257 -4.23 0.83 -3.40
CA PHE A 257 -5.08 1.23 -4.51
C PHE A 257 -4.91 2.73 -4.82
N GLY A 258 -6.00 3.50 -4.82
CA GLY A 258 -5.97 4.95 -5.01
C GLY A 258 -5.62 5.76 -3.75
N MET A 259 -5.50 5.11 -2.59
CA MET A 259 -5.20 5.76 -1.31
C MET A 259 -3.70 5.99 -1.18
N ARG A 260 -3.30 7.25 -1.04
CA ARG A 260 -1.89 7.62 -0.81
C ARG A 260 -1.56 7.45 0.65
N LEU A 261 -0.44 6.79 0.92
CA LEU A 261 0.09 6.51 2.25
C LEU A 261 1.45 7.19 2.43
N ASP A 262 1.86 7.35 3.68
CA ASP A 262 3.14 7.95 4.05
C ASP A 262 4.24 6.86 4.01
N PRO A 263 5.23 6.96 3.11
CA PRO A 263 6.32 5.97 3.08
C PRO A 263 7.12 5.90 4.39
N LEU A 264 7.11 6.95 5.22
CA LEU A 264 7.76 6.93 6.55
C LEU A 264 7.09 6.01 7.56
N LEU A 265 5.84 5.60 7.31
CA LEU A 265 5.09 4.71 8.21
C LEU A 265 5.08 3.26 7.71
N LEU A 266 5.85 2.93 6.66
CA LEU A 266 5.93 1.58 6.16
C LEU A 266 6.75 0.68 7.11
N PRO A 267 6.32 -0.58 7.31
CA PRO A 267 7.11 -1.55 8.06
C PRO A 267 8.52 -1.72 7.46
N GLY A 268 9.55 -1.60 8.30
CA GLY A 268 10.96 -1.67 7.88
C GLY A 268 11.62 -0.33 7.59
N ILE A 269 10.86 0.76 7.50
CA ILE A 269 11.38 2.12 7.35
C ILE A 269 11.60 2.72 8.75
N GLN A 270 12.86 2.82 9.16
CA GLN A 270 13.34 3.43 10.40
C GLN A 270 14.42 4.47 10.11
#